data_AF-A0A5E4HQZ7-F1
#
_entry.id   AF-A0A5E4HQZ7-F1
#
_cell.length_a   1.000
_cell.length_b   1.000
_cell.length_c   1.000
_cell.angle_alpha   90.00
_cell.angle_beta   90.00
_cell.angle_gamma   90.00
#
_symmetry.space_group_name_H-M   'P 1'
#
loop_
_entity.id
_entity.type
_entity.pdbx_description
1 polymer ?
#
loop_
_entity_poly.entity_id
_entity_poly.type
_entity_poly.pdbx_seq_one_letter_code
_entity_poly.pdbx_strand_id
1 'polypeptide(L)'
;MLNKADELIVVIGSGDSSNTFENPFSVEERARMIAESMPNQMDRIRTICIDDVHDDVKWGKLVLSKVGRVDVVFSNDNWVGGIFRNMGLIVEEPPFFARNLYSGTHIKKLMREGGSWQELVPDGTKKVLKEIGAPERLKAIKQQRS
;
A
#
# COMPACT_ATOMS: atom_id res chain seq x y z
N MET A 1 -9.78 11.57 -3.42
CA MET A 1 -9.95 11.12 -2.02
C MET A 1 -9.85 12.29 -1.05
N LEU A 2 -8.74 13.05 -1.03
CA LEU A 2 -8.59 14.19 -0.12
C LEU A 2 -9.59 15.35 -0.29
N ASN A 3 -10.27 15.45 -1.43
CA ASN A 3 -11.38 16.40 -1.62
C ASN A 3 -12.73 15.88 -1.07
N LYS A 4 -12.78 14.62 -0.63
CA LYS A 4 -13.99 13.93 -0.15
C LYS A 4 -13.93 13.58 1.34
N ALA A 5 -12.80 13.78 2.01
CA ALA A 5 -12.59 13.39 3.41
C ALA A 5 -11.66 14.39 4.11
N ASP A 6 -11.97 14.71 5.37
CA ASP A 6 -11.16 15.61 6.19
C ASP A 6 -9.85 14.95 6.62
N GLU A 7 -9.93 13.68 7.03
CA GLU A 7 -8.82 12.77 7.38
C GLU A 7 -8.86 11.54 6.46
N LEU A 8 -7.68 11.07 6.04
CA LEU A 8 -7.49 9.86 5.27
C LEU A 8 -6.60 8.88 6.05
N ILE A 9 -7.09 7.66 6.22
CA ILE A 9 -6.32 6.59 6.87
C ILE A 9 -5.90 5.61 5.80
N VAL A 10 -4.59 5.46 5.60
CA VAL A 10 -4.02 4.52 4.64
C VAL A 10 -3.65 3.24 5.38
N VAL A 11 -4.33 2.13 5.04
CA VAL A 11 -4.03 0.81 5.60
C VAL A 11 -2.91 0.16 4.79
N ILE A 12 -1.80 -0.13 5.44
CA ILE A 12 -0.70 -0.94 4.91
C ILE A 12 -0.97 -2.39 5.33
N GLY A 13 -1.40 -3.21 4.37
CA GLY A 13 -1.61 -4.66 4.57
C GLY A 13 -0.29 -5.46 4.57
N SER A 14 -0.37 -6.74 4.94
CA SER A 14 0.80 -7.64 5.08
C SER A 14 1.91 -7.00 5.93
N GLY A 15 1.53 -6.48 7.10
CA GLY A 15 2.43 -5.75 7.99
C GLY A 15 3.64 -6.58 8.47
N ASP A 16 3.44 -7.88 8.62
CA ASP A 16 4.40 -8.89 9.02
C ASP A 16 5.28 -9.41 7.86
N SER A 17 4.99 -9.01 6.62
CA SER A 17 5.70 -9.46 5.43
C SER A 17 6.77 -8.46 4.97
N SER A 18 8.00 -8.96 4.81
CA SER A 18 9.13 -8.22 4.22
C SER A 18 10.13 -9.19 3.59
N ASN A 19 11.09 -8.68 2.82
CA ASN A 19 12.19 -9.45 2.20
C ASN A 19 11.75 -10.59 1.25
N THR A 20 10.55 -10.49 0.67
CA THR A 20 10.09 -11.36 -0.43
C THR A 20 9.90 -10.56 -1.71
N PHE A 21 9.78 -11.23 -2.87
CA PHE A 21 9.52 -10.48 -4.11
C PHE A 21 8.12 -9.86 -4.11
N GLU A 22 7.18 -10.47 -3.41
CA GLU A 22 5.82 -9.93 -3.21
C GLU A 22 5.84 -8.72 -2.27
N ASN A 23 6.51 -8.86 -1.12
CA ASN A 23 6.66 -7.81 -0.11
C ASN A 23 8.15 -7.56 0.17
N PRO A 24 8.83 -6.74 -0.66
CA PRO A 24 10.27 -6.52 -0.52
C PRO A 24 10.64 -5.49 0.55
N PHE A 25 9.66 -4.70 1.00
CA PHE A 25 9.87 -3.56 1.89
C PHE A 25 9.13 -3.76 3.21
N SER A 26 9.75 -3.35 4.31
CA SER A 26 9.12 -3.40 5.63
C SER A 26 7.93 -2.45 5.73
N VAL A 27 7.17 -2.57 6.82
CA VAL A 27 6.11 -1.60 7.15
C VAL A 27 6.66 -0.19 7.27
N GLU A 28 7.78 -0.01 7.96
CA GLU A 28 8.40 1.29 8.21
C GLU A 28 8.85 1.94 6.91
N GLU A 29 9.44 1.16 6.01
CA GLU A 29 9.84 1.63 4.68
C GLU A 29 8.63 2.06 3.85
N ARG A 30 7.55 1.27 3.85
CA ARG A 30 6.30 1.60 3.14
C ARG A 30 5.62 2.84 3.71
N ALA A 31 5.53 2.96 5.04
CA ALA A 31 4.99 4.13 5.70
C ALA A 31 5.81 5.38 5.37
N ARG A 32 7.14 5.27 5.35
CA ARG A 32 8.05 6.36 4.98
C ARG A 32 7.88 6.76 3.51
N MET A 33 7.72 5.81 2.59
CA MET A 33 7.42 6.10 1.17
C MET A 33 6.13 6.94 1.03
N ILE A 34 5.07 6.58 1.75
CA ILE A 34 3.79 7.31 1.74
C ILE A 34 3.99 8.73 2.30
N ALA A 35 4.60 8.84 3.49
CA ALA A 35 4.80 10.13 4.16
C ALA A 35 5.63 11.10 3.31
N GLU A 36 6.76 10.65 2.77
CA GLU A 36 7.63 11.49 1.93
C GLU A 36 6.99 11.83 0.57
N SER A 37 5.98 11.06 0.13
CA SER A 37 5.24 11.33 -1.12
C SER A 37 4.15 12.37 -0.94
N MET A 38 3.75 12.69 0.29
CA MET A 38 2.67 13.64 0.60
C MET A 38 3.03 14.57 1.77
N PRO A 39 4.17 15.28 1.73
CA PRO A 39 4.68 16.05 2.87
C PRO A 39 3.72 17.16 3.32
N ASN A 40 2.95 17.75 2.39
CA ASN A 40 2.00 18.82 2.68
C ASN A 40 0.64 18.33 3.20
N GLN A 41 0.46 17.02 3.43
CA GLN A 41 -0.80 16.42 3.86
C GLN A 41 -0.65 15.60 5.14
N MET A 42 0.48 15.72 5.85
CA MET A 42 0.75 14.91 7.05
C MET A 42 -0.27 15.10 8.17
N ASP A 43 -0.88 16.28 8.29
CA ASP A 43 -1.92 16.55 9.29
C ASP A 43 -3.26 15.86 8.98
N ARG A 44 -3.42 15.39 7.73
CA ARG A 44 -4.67 14.79 7.22
C ARG A 44 -4.51 13.33 6.85
N ILE A 45 -3.28 12.80 6.82
CA ILE A 45 -3.00 11.44 6.39
C ILE A 45 -2.25 10.73 7.50
N ARG A 46 -2.83 9.64 7.99
CA ARG A 46 -2.10 8.70 8.84
C ARG A 46 -2.05 7.32 8.21
N THR A 47 -1.00 6.58 8.51
CA THR A 47 -0.84 5.19 8.10
C THR A 47 -1.12 4.29 9.29
N ILE A 48 -1.80 3.18 9.05
CA ILE A 48 -1.91 2.07 10.01
C ILE A 48 -1.46 0.78 9.34
N CYS A 49 -0.96 -0.15 10.15
CA CYS A 49 -0.46 -1.41 9.63
C CYS A 49 -1.30 -2.57 10.17
N ILE A 50 -1.61 -3.50 9.29
CA ILE A 50 -2.44 -4.66 9.57
C ILE A 50 -1.71 -5.88 9.03
N ASP A 51 -1.42 -6.82 9.92
CA ASP A 51 -0.84 -8.12 9.56
C ASP A 51 -1.89 -8.99 8.90
N ASP A 52 -1.43 -9.99 8.14
CA ASP A 52 -2.36 -10.89 7.46
C ASP A 52 -3.07 -11.80 8.47
N VAL A 53 -4.39 -11.90 8.33
CA VAL A 53 -5.25 -12.73 9.19
C VAL A 53 -6.04 -13.68 8.30
N HIS A 54 -6.01 -14.98 8.59
CA HIS A 54 -6.71 -16.03 7.82
C HIS A 54 -8.25 -15.99 7.94
N ASP A 55 -8.83 -14.87 8.34
CA ASP A 55 -10.27 -14.69 8.56
C ASP A 55 -10.63 -13.24 8.22
N ASP A 56 -11.39 -13.06 7.15
CA ASP A 56 -11.74 -11.75 6.60
C ASP A 56 -12.58 -10.90 7.58
N VAL A 57 -13.44 -11.54 8.35
CA VAL A 57 -14.30 -10.84 9.32
C VAL A 57 -13.44 -10.34 10.48
N LYS A 58 -12.50 -11.15 10.96
CA LYS A 58 -11.54 -10.73 11.99
C LYS A 58 -10.61 -9.64 11.45
N TRP A 59 -10.15 -9.77 10.21
CA TRP A 59 -9.31 -8.77 9.56
C TRP A 59 -10.04 -7.42 9.47
N GLY A 60 -11.28 -7.39 8.95
CA GLY A 60 -12.05 -6.16 8.86
C GLY A 60 -12.35 -5.55 10.24
N LYS A 61 -12.66 -6.36 11.25
CA LYS A 61 -12.81 -5.87 12.64
C LYS A 61 -11.52 -5.30 13.22
N LEU A 62 -10.38 -5.91 12.92
CA LEU A 62 -9.06 -5.41 13.34
C LEU A 62 -8.71 -4.09 12.67
N VAL A 63 -9.06 -3.93 11.39
CA VAL A 63 -8.95 -2.63 10.73
C VAL A 63 -9.79 -1.60 11.47
N LEU A 64 -11.09 -1.87 11.65
CA LEU A 64 -12.04 -0.96 12.32
C LEU A 64 -11.64 -0.59 13.74
N SER A 65 -11.06 -1.52 14.51
CA SER A 65 -10.59 -1.22 15.87
C SER A 65 -9.40 -0.25 15.91
N LYS A 66 -8.55 -0.22 14.86
CA LYS A 66 -7.41 0.70 14.76
C LYS A 66 -7.76 2.03 14.08
N VAL A 67 -8.71 2.03 13.16
CA VAL A 67 -9.14 3.27 12.47
C VAL A 67 -10.17 4.05 13.27
N GLY A 68 -11.03 3.37 14.04
CA GLY A 68 -12.16 3.99 14.73
C GLY A 68 -13.36 4.16 13.80
N ARG A 69 -14.09 5.27 13.94
CA ARG A 69 -15.25 5.57 13.09
C ARG A 69 -14.79 5.89 11.67
N VAL A 70 -15.45 5.29 10.69
CA VAL A 70 -15.19 5.50 9.25
C VAL A 70 -16.50 5.79 8.55
N ASP A 71 -16.55 6.87 7.78
CA ASP A 71 -17.73 7.24 7.00
C ASP A 71 -17.74 6.58 5.61
N VAL A 72 -16.56 6.36 5.02
CA VAL A 72 -16.40 5.73 3.69
C VAL A 72 -15.08 4.96 3.60
N VAL A 73 -15.14 3.78 2.97
CA VAL A 73 -13.96 2.97 2.63
C VAL A 73 -13.69 3.10 1.12
N PHE A 74 -12.44 3.35 0.75
CA PHE A 74 -12.02 3.35 -0.65
C PHE A 74 -11.27 2.05 -0.96
N SER A 75 -11.77 1.23 -1.89
CA SER A 75 -11.09 0.02 -2.34
C SER A 75 -11.41 -0.28 -3.79
N ASN A 76 -10.39 -0.66 -4.56
CA ASN A 76 -10.54 -1.22 -5.91
C ASN A 76 -10.47 -2.75 -5.93
N ASP A 77 -10.26 -3.35 -4.76
CA ASP A 77 -10.29 -4.78 -4.57
C ASP A 77 -11.71 -5.21 -4.15
N ASN A 78 -12.34 -6.05 -4.97
CA ASN A 78 -13.70 -6.53 -4.75
C ASN A 78 -13.85 -7.37 -3.48
N TRP A 79 -12.80 -8.11 -3.11
CA TRP A 79 -12.78 -8.92 -1.89
C TRP A 79 -12.77 -8.00 -0.67
N VAL A 80 -11.79 -7.09 -0.59
CA VAL A 80 -11.69 -6.11 0.51
C VAL A 80 -12.95 -5.25 0.59
N GLY A 81 -13.46 -4.78 -0.54
CA GLY A 81 -14.71 -4.03 -0.60
C GLY A 81 -15.91 -4.84 -0.11
N GLY A 82 -15.98 -6.13 -0.44
CA GLY A 82 -17.00 -7.06 0.04
C GLY A 82 -17.00 -7.22 1.56
N ILE A 83 -15.83 -7.31 2.19
CA ILE A 83 -15.69 -7.40 3.65
C ILE A 83 -16.39 -6.21 4.33
N PHE A 84 -16.08 -4.99 3.91
CA PHE A 84 -16.63 -3.78 4.54
C PHE A 84 -18.10 -3.52 4.18
N ARG A 85 -18.54 -3.86 2.96
CA ARG A 85 -19.97 -3.82 2.59
C ARG A 85 -20.79 -4.75 3.48
N ASN A 86 -20.30 -5.97 3.73
CA ASN A 86 -20.95 -6.94 4.62
C ASN A 86 -21.00 -6.46 6.08
N MET A 87 -20.11 -5.55 6.48
CA MET A 87 -20.13 -4.87 7.78
C MET A 87 -21.02 -3.62 7.82
N GLY A 88 -21.72 -3.31 6.72
CA GLY A 88 -22.65 -2.17 6.64
C GLY A 88 -22.00 -0.84 6.31
N LEU A 89 -20.75 -0.81 5.86
CA LEU A 89 -20.04 0.42 5.50
C LEU A 89 -20.25 0.79 4.03
N ILE A 90 -20.18 2.10 3.76
CA ILE A 90 -20.14 2.64 2.40
C ILE A 90 -18.77 2.36 1.80
N VAL A 91 -18.74 1.73 0.63
CA VAL A 91 -17.51 1.44 -0.11
C VAL A 91 -17.56 2.10 -1.47
N GLU A 92 -16.59 2.98 -1.75
CA GLU A 92 -16.38 3.62 -3.04
C GLU A 92 -15.17 3.03 -3.76
N GLU A 93 -15.33 2.81 -5.07
CA GLU A 93 -14.23 2.38 -5.96
C GLU A 93 -13.57 3.62 -6.58
N PRO A 94 -12.32 3.96 -6.23
CA PRO A 94 -11.64 5.09 -6.83
C PRO A 94 -11.27 4.82 -8.30
N PRO A 95 -11.24 5.84 -9.17
CA PRO A 95 -10.93 5.65 -10.57
C PRO A 95 -9.55 5.00 -10.76
N PHE A 96 -9.48 4.01 -11.64
CA PHE A 96 -8.21 3.37 -11.98
C PHE A 96 -7.32 4.34 -12.75
N PHE A 97 -6.13 4.60 -12.22
CA PHE A 97 -5.11 5.37 -12.93
C PHE A 97 -4.13 4.40 -13.60
N ALA A 98 -4.16 4.35 -14.94
CA ALA A 98 -3.29 3.56 -15.82
C ALA A 98 -2.64 2.30 -15.20
N ARG A 99 -3.48 1.29 -14.86
CA ARG A 99 -3.07 0.06 -14.14
C ARG A 99 -1.88 -0.69 -14.74
N ASN A 100 -1.73 -0.65 -16.06
CA ASN A 100 -0.64 -1.32 -16.75
C ASN A 100 0.73 -0.66 -16.47
N LEU A 101 0.72 0.63 -16.14
CA LEU A 101 1.90 1.43 -15.85
C LEU A 101 2.15 1.53 -14.34
N TYR A 102 1.12 1.84 -13.56
CA TYR A 102 1.21 2.05 -12.11
C TYR A 102 0.82 0.79 -11.33
N SER A 103 1.67 -0.23 -11.41
CA SER A 103 1.52 -1.48 -10.65
C SER A 103 2.79 -1.81 -9.90
N GLY A 104 2.66 -2.14 -8.61
CA GLY A 104 3.79 -2.57 -7.79
C GLY A 104 4.52 -3.78 -8.38
N THR A 105 3.79 -4.72 -8.99
CA THR A 105 4.39 -5.88 -9.67
C THR A 105 5.27 -5.46 -10.84
N HIS A 106 4.78 -4.54 -11.68
CA HIS A 106 5.53 -4.03 -12.83
C HIS A 106 6.76 -3.22 -12.39
N ILE A 107 6.59 -2.30 -11.43
CA ILE A 107 7.65 -1.45 -10.90
C ILE A 107 8.76 -2.28 -10.23
N LYS A 108 8.41 -3.30 -9.44
CA LYS A 108 9.39 -4.24 -8.85
C LYS A 108 10.15 -5.03 -9.90
N LYS A 109 9.48 -5.46 -10.98
CA LYS A 109 10.12 -6.15 -12.10
C LYS A 109 11.14 -5.24 -12.80
N LEU A 110 10.77 -4.00 -13.11
CA LEU A 110 11.68 -3.01 -13.69
C LEU A 110 12.90 -2.77 -12.80
N MET A 111 12.72 -2.55 -11.49
CA MET A 111 13.83 -2.40 -10.54
C MET A 111 14.79 -3.59 -10.59
N ARG A 112 14.26 -4.81 -10.60
CA ARG A 112 15.07 -6.04 -10.66
C ARG A 112 15.84 -6.16 -11.97
N GLU A 113 15.20 -5.87 -13.09
CA GLU A 113 15.76 -6.02 -14.45
C GLU A 113 16.63 -4.82 -14.87
N GLY A 114 16.72 -3.77 -14.05
CA GLY A 114 17.48 -2.56 -14.37
C GLY A 114 16.76 -1.61 -15.33
N GLY A 115 15.44 -1.75 -15.46
CA GLY A 115 14.59 -0.85 -16.24
C GLY A 115 14.26 0.47 -15.52
N SER A 116 13.64 1.39 -16.24
CA SER A 116 13.26 2.73 -15.74
C SER A 116 11.99 2.68 -14.89
N TRP A 117 12.14 2.76 -13.58
CA TRP A 117 11.03 2.74 -12.61
C TRP A 117 10.81 4.10 -11.91
N GLN A 118 11.81 4.98 -11.97
CA GLN A 118 11.89 6.20 -11.16
C GLN A 118 10.77 7.20 -11.48
N GLU A 119 10.27 7.22 -12.72
CA GLU A 119 9.18 8.08 -13.16
C GLU A 119 7.79 7.49 -12.86
N LEU A 120 7.74 6.22 -12.43
CA LEU A 120 6.49 5.50 -12.14
C LEU A 120 6.06 5.62 -10.68
N VAL A 121 6.84 6.32 -9.86
CA VAL A 121 6.58 6.53 -8.44
C VAL A 121 6.72 8.01 -8.08
N PRO A 122 6.03 8.49 -7.03
CA PRO A 122 6.23 9.85 -6.54
C PRO A 122 7.67 10.09 -6.07
N ASP A 123 8.12 11.35 -6.06
CA ASP A 123 9.48 11.73 -5.69
C ASP A 123 9.88 11.27 -4.27
N GLY A 124 8.94 11.31 -3.32
CA GLY A 124 9.16 10.82 -1.96
C GLY A 124 9.46 9.32 -1.92
N THR A 125 8.62 8.53 -2.57
CA THR A 125 8.85 7.09 -2.76
C THR A 125 10.18 6.83 -3.48
N LYS A 126 10.48 7.58 -4.55
CA LYS A 126 11.75 7.48 -5.30
C LYS A 126 12.97 7.70 -4.41
N LYS A 127 12.92 8.71 -3.54
CA LYS A 127 13.98 9.03 -2.58
C LYS A 127 14.20 7.86 -1.62
N VAL A 128 13.15 7.37 -0.97
CA VAL A 128 13.24 6.25 -0.01
C VAL A 128 13.78 4.99 -0.70
N LEU A 129 13.26 4.63 -1.88
CA LEU A 129 13.72 3.45 -2.63
C LEU A 129 15.21 3.51 -3.00
N LYS A 130 15.74 4.71 -3.32
CA LYS A 130 17.18 4.90 -3.55
C LYS A 130 18.00 4.75 -2.29
N GLU A 131 17.56 5.36 -1.18
CA GLU A 131 18.26 5.29 0.11
C GLU A 131 18.40 3.86 0.65
N ILE A 132 17.36 3.04 0.46
CA ILE A 132 17.36 1.65 0.96
C ILE A 132 17.98 0.62 0.00
N GLY A 133 18.50 1.06 -1.16
CA GLY A 133 19.06 0.17 -2.18
C GLY A 133 18.03 -0.83 -2.73
N ALA A 134 16.81 -0.36 -3.03
CA ALA A 134 15.70 -1.22 -3.41
C ALA A 134 15.99 -2.10 -4.66
N PRO A 135 16.61 -1.60 -5.75
CA PRO A 135 16.97 -2.43 -6.89
C PRO A 135 17.92 -3.59 -6.53
N GLU A 136 18.94 -3.31 -5.72
CA GLU A 136 19.93 -4.29 -5.27
C GLU A 136 19.27 -5.36 -4.40
N ARG A 137 18.39 -4.96 -3.47
CA ARG A 137 17.61 -5.87 -2.63
C ARG A 137 16.73 -6.79 -3.48
N LEU A 138 16.00 -6.24 -4.46
CA LEU A 138 15.14 -7.02 -5.36
C LEU A 138 15.91 -8.01 -6.23
N LYS A 139 17.14 -7.68 -6.62
CA LYS A 139 18.05 -8.61 -7.32
C LYS A 139 18.54 -9.72 -6.40
N ALA A 140 18.82 -9.41 -5.13
CA ALA A 140 19.30 -10.38 -4.13
C ALA A 140 18.21 -11.37 -3.67
N ILE A 141 16.93 -11.00 -3.76
CA ILE A 141 15.82 -11.91 -3.46
C ILE A 141 15.79 -13.06 -4.47
N LYS A 142 16.15 -14.25 -4.00
CA LYS A 142 16.04 -15.50 -4.77
C LYS A 142 14.59 -15.69 -5.17
N GLN A 143 14.35 -15.97 -6.46
CA GLN A 143 13.02 -16.41 -6.88
C GLN A 143 12.68 -17.68 -6.12
N GLN A 144 11.61 -17.65 -5.32
CA GLN A 144 10.97 -18.90 -4.94
C GLN A 144 10.44 -19.50 -6.25
N ARG A 145 10.97 -20.66 -6.62
CA ARG A 145 10.42 -21.45 -7.73
C ARG A 145 9.03 -21.92 -7.28
N SER A 146 7.99 -21.38 -7.89
CA SER A 146 6.64 -21.98 -7.89
C SER A 146 6.66 -23.28 -8.68
#